data_AF-A0A7S1T7C3-F1
#
_entry.id   AF-A0A7S1T7C3-F1
#
_cell.length_a   1.000
_cell.length_b   1.000
_cell.length_c   1.000
_cell.angle_alpha   90.00
_cell.angle_beta   90.00
_cell.angle_gamma   90.00
#
_symmetry.space_group_name_H-M   'P 1'
#
loop_
_entity.id
_entity.type
_entity.pdbx_description
1 polymer ?
#
loop_
_entity_poly.entity_id
_entity_poly.type
_entity_poly.pdbx_seq_one_letter_code
_entity_poly.pdbx_strand_id
1 'polypeptide(L)'
;REKAPYDSEEANAFRNSHGRQVPIKLLACFDTVGALGLPFENPATKDFNERYRFHDTTLSVLIENAIHILSIDEENKNFFPTMMNAHPEVKNQLTQLYFPGAHGGVGGGSKETEALSDSTLQFLVGEMRQRGLGLDFFDDALPIGDPTAVIPHAPPSALWKLIGAISGRRIREIHNIDELHLPSVKARYKACPEWRPPSLKAFDAHLKG
;
A
#
# COMPACT_ATOMS: atom_id res chain seq x y z
N ARG A 1 -9.84 10.34 -28.00
CA ARG A 1 -10.49 9.95 -26.72
C ARG A 1 -11.48 11.06 -26.39
N GLU A 2 -12.77 10.76 -26.29
CA GLU A 2 -13.72 11.70 -25.68
C GLU A 2 -13.22 12.07 -24.29
N LYS A 3 -13.23 13.36 -23.96
CA LYS A 3 -12.92 13.83 -22.61
C LYS A 3 -13.92 13.18 -21.67
N ALA A 4 -13.43 12.54 -20.63
CA ALA A 4 -14.30 12.00 -19.60
C ALA A 4 -15.19 13.14 -19.05
N PRO A 5 -16.43 12.86 -18.62
CA PRO A 5 -17.43 13.90 -18.31
C PRO A 5 -17.00 14.92 -17.26
N TYR A 6 -15.98 14.62 -16.45
CA TYR A 6 -15.39 15.52 -15.45
C TYR A 6 -14.33 16.50 -16.00
N ASP A 7 -13.95 16.40 -17.28
CA ASP A 7 -12.97 17.27 -17.96
C ASP A 7 -13.61 18.18 -19.02
N SER A 8 -14.94 18.29 -19.04
CA SER A 8 -15.65 19.21 -19.94
C SER A 8 -15.24 20.67 -19.70
N GLU A 9 -15.41 21.53 -20.69
CA GLU A 9 -15.11 22.97 -20.53
C GLU A 9 -15.98 23.59 -19.44
N GLU A 10 -17.24 23.17 -19.34
CA GLU A 10 -18.17 23.61 -18.31
C GLU A 10 -17.71 23.17 -16.91
N ALA A 11 -17.29 21.91 -16.75
CA ALA A 11 -16.77 21.39 -15.49
C ALA A 11 -15.49 22.12 -15.05
N ASN A 12 -14.60 22.42 -16.01
CA ASN A 12 -13.39 23.21 -15.75
C ASN A 12 -13.72 24.66 -15.38
N ALA A 13 -14.60 25.32 -16.13
CA ALA A 13 -15.02 26.69 -15.87
C ALA A 13 -15.69 26.80 -14.49
N PHE A 14 -16.54 25.85 -14.13
CA PHE A 14 -17.17 25.78 -12.81
C PHE A 14 -16.14 25.62 -11.70
N ARG A 15 -15.20 24.66 -11.82
CA ARG A 15 -14.11 24.48 -10.84
C ARG A 15 -13.23 25.71 -10.70
N ASN A 16 -12.91 26.40 -11.80
CA ASN A 16 -12.05 27.58 -11.76
C ASN A 16 -12.74 28.80 -11.15
N SER A 17 -14.08 28.91 -11.29
CA SER A 17 -14.86 30.04 -10.77
C SER A 17 -15.36 29.84 -9.34
N HIS A 18 -15.60 28.59 -8.93
CA HIS A 18 -16.22 28.28 -7.63
C HIS A 18 -15.37 27.36 -6.74
N GLY A 19 -14.36 26.70 -7.30
CA GLY A 19 -13.49 25.78 -6.58
C GLY A 19 -12.28 26.49 -5.94
N ARG A 20 -11.79 25.91 -4.86
CA ARG A 20 -10.49 26.26 -4.27
C ARG A 20 -9.57 25.06 -4.40
N GLN A 21 -8.39 25.28 -4.99
CA GLN A 21 -7.32 24.28 -4.94
C GLN A 21 -6.68 24.35 -3.55
N VAL A 22 -6.90 23.31 -2.75
CA VAL A 22 -6.31 23.16 -1.42
C VAL A 22 -5.18 22.14 -1.51
N PRO A 23 -3.93 22.53 -1.22
CA PRO A 23 -2.82 21.58 -1.17
C PRO A 23 -3.07 20.51 -0.10
N ILE A 24 -2.79 19.25 -0.46
CA ILE A 24 -2.83 18.11 0.45
C ILE A 24 -1.41 17.91 0.96
N LYS A 25 -1.19 18.18 2.25
CA LYS A 25 0.14 18.08 2.87
C LYS A 25 0.71 16.66 2.83
N LEU A 26 -0.14 15.67 3.06
CA LEU A 26 0.23 14.26 3.00
C LEU A 26 -0.96 13.40 2.57
N LEU A 27 -0.72 12.51 1.61
CA LEU A 27 -1.54 11.35 1.34
C LEU A 27 -0.76 10.10 1.77
N ALA A 28 -1.22 9.42 2.83
CA ALA A 28 -0.64 8.17 3.26
C ALA A 28 -1.64 7.03 3.00
N CYS A 29 -1.20 5.99 2.29
CA CYS A 29 -2.02 4.82 2.00
C CYS A 29 -1.30 3.53 2.40
N PHE A 30 -2.08 2.55 2.82
CA PHE A 30 -1.62 1.21 3.15
C PHE A 30 -2.20 0.23 2.13
N ASP A 31 -1.31 -0.44 1.39
CA ASP A 31 -1.56 -1.57 0.50
C ASP A 31 -2.83 -1.43 -0.36
N THR A 32 -2.94 -0.32 -1.09
CA THR A 32 -4.16 0.11 -1.79
C THR A 32 -4.67 -0.96 -2.75
N VAL A 33 -5.93 -1.38 -2.64
CA VAL A 33 -6.56 -2.35 -3.55
C VAL A 33 -7.55 -1.65 -4.47
N GLY A 34 -7.30 -1.71 -5.79
CA GLY A 34 -8.13 -1.10 -6.82
C GLY A 34 -9.20 -2.01 -7.42
N ALA A 35 -9.30 -3.23 -6.91
CA ALA A 35 -10.40 -4.13 -7.24
C ALA A 35 -11.63 -3.80 -6.37
N LEU A 36 -12.26 -2.65 -6.61
CA LEU A 36 -13.64 -2.46 -6.12
C LEU A 36 -14.57 -3.25 -7.04
N GLY A 37 -14.94 -4.43 -6.58
CA GLY A 37 -15.70 -5.39 -7.35
C GLY A 37 -16.05 -6.63 -6.56
N LEU A 38 -16.99 -7.44 -7.07
CA LEU A 38 -17.18 -8.78 -6.53
C LEU A 38 -15.86 -9.56 -6.73
N PRO A 39 -15.37 -10.32 -5.72
CA PRO A 39 -14.10 -11.06 -5.78
C PRO A 39 -14.08 -12.20 -6.81
N PHE A 40 -15.12 -12.31 -7.63
CA PHE A 40 -15.25 -13.27 -8.70
C PHE A 40 -14.96 -12.55 -10.03
N GLU A 41 -13.84 -12.87 -10.67
CA GLU A 41 -13.64 -12.59 -12.10
C GLU A 41 -14.53 -13.54 -12.91
N ASN A 42 -15.82 -13.24 -13.00
CA ASN A 42 -16.74 -13.89 -13.94
C ASN A 42 -16.94 -12.93 -15.13
N PRO A 43 -17.03 -13.41 -16.39
CA PRO A 43 -17.42 -12.55 -17.52
C PRO A 43 -18.68 -11.70 -17.25
N ALA A 44 -19.59 -12.13 -16.36
CA ALA A 44 -20.77 -11.37 -15.95
C ALA A 44 -20.50 -10.19 -14.99
N THR A 45 -19.36 -10.15 -14.28
CA THR A 45 -18.99 -9.08 -13.33
C THR A 45 -17.90 -8.16 -13.86
N LYS A 46 -17.35 -8.46 -15.05
CA LYS A 46 -16.26 -7.72 -15.69
C LYS A 46 -16.61 -6.24 -15.90
N ASP A 47 -17.78 -5.95 -16.45
CA ASP A 47 -18.23 -4.58 -16.73
C ASP A 47 -18.51 -3.79 -15.44
N PHE A 48 -18.97 -4.48 -14.38
CA PHE A 48 -19.16 -3.87 -13.06
C PHE A 48 -17.82 -3.49 -12.46
N ASN A 49 -16.87 -4.43 -12.42
CA ASN A 49 -15.54 -4.20 -11.84
C ASN A 49 -14.73 -3.17 -12.65
N GLU A 50 -14.87 -3.12 -13.99
CA GLU A 50 -14.21 -2.11 -14.83
C GLU A 50 -14.68 -0.67 -14.53
N ARG A 51 -15.92 -0.49 -14.07
CA ARG A 51 -16.50 0.81 -13.73
C ARG A 51 -15.98 1.39 -12.40
N TYR A 52 -15.40 0.57 -11.53
CA TYR A 52 -14.87 0.98 -10.23
C TYR A 52 -13.35 0.82 -10.12
N ARG A 53 -12.67 0.46 -11.21
CA ARG A 53 -11.21 0.52 -11.26
C ARG A 53 -10.78 1.97 -11.14
N PHE A 54 -9.69 2.22 -10.40
CA PHE A 54 -9.02 3.51 -10.44
C PHE A 54 -8.61 3.82 -11.89
N HIS A 55 -9.27 4.80 -12.50
CA HIS A 55 -9.00 5.20 -13.88
C HIS A 55 -7.70 5.99 -14.02
N ASP A 56 -7.23 6.60 -12.92
CA ASP A 56 -5.96 7.30 -12.82
C ASP A 56 -5.30 7.01 -11.47
N THR A 57 -4.05 6.54 -11.51
CA THR A 57 -3.23 6.27 -10.31
C THR A 57 -2.08 7.27 -10.19
N THR A 58 -2.06 8.29 -11.05
CA THR A 58 -1.13 9.41 -10.99
C THR A 58 -1.56 10.37 -9.90
N LEU A 59 -0.64 10.70 -9.02
CA LEU A 59 -0.87 11.67 -7.96
C LEU A 59 -1.14 13.05 -8.57
N SER A 60 -2.07 13.79 -7.97
CA SER A 60 -2.33 15.18 -8.33
C SER A 60 -1.12 16.06 -7.99
N VAL A 61 -0.88 17.12 -8.76
CA VAL A 61 0.08 18.19 -8.42
C VAL A 61 -0.20 18.86 -7.07
N LEU A 62 -1.43 18.74 -6.55
CA LEU A 62 -1.83 19.31 -5.27
C LEU A 62 -1.35 18.48 -4.06
N ILE A 63 -0.87 17.25 -4.27
CA ILE A 63 -0.34 16.40 -3.21
C ILE A 63 1.14 16.73 -3.02
N GLU A 64 1.50 17.27 -1.87
CA GLU A 64 2.89 17.66 -1.57
C GLU A 64 3.74 16.44 -1.19
N ASN A 65 3.17 15.51 -0.43
CA ASN A 65 3.83 14.28 -0.02
C ASN A 65 2.86 13.11 -0.17
N ALA A 66 3.33 12.01 -0.75
CA ALA A 66 2.62 10.75 -0.79
C ALA A 66 3.49 9.65 -0.20
N ILE A 67 2.90 8.85 0.67
CA ILE A 67 3.55 7.67 1.26
C ILE A 67 2.64 6.47 1.00
N HIS A 68 3.20 5.43 0.38
CA HIS A 68 2.48 4.19 0.12
C HIS A 68 3.23 3.00 0.71
N ILE A 69 2.60 2.35 1.68
CA ILE A 69 3.18 1.25 2.45
C ILE A 69 2.58 -0.05 1.92
N LEU A 70 3.39 -0.90 1.32
CA LEU A 70 2.96 -2.08 0.55
C LEU A 70 3.30 -3.38 1.29
N SER A 71 2.49 -4.42 1.11
CA SER A 71 2.73 -5.74 1.69
C SER A 71 3.63 -6.62 0.81
N ILE A 72 4.58 -7.32 1.43
CA ILE A 72 5.43 -8.34 0.76
C ILE A 72 4.74 -9.69 0.69
N ASP A 73 4.03 -10.07 1.76
CA ASP A 73 3.51 -11.44 1.95
C ASP A 73 2.06 -11.61 1.44
N GLU A 74 1.45 -10.55 0.89
CA GLU A 74 0.11 -10.64 0.30
C GLU A 74 0.18 -11.21 -1.12
N GLU A 75 -0.29 -12.44 -1.25
CA GLU A 75 -0.30 -13.16 -2.51
C GLU A 75 -1.69 -13.36 -3.08
N ASN A 76 -2.76 -12.93 -2.42
CA ASN A 76 -4.10 -13.05 -2.98
C ASN A 76 -4.23 -12.12 -4.20
N LYS A 77 -4.53 -12.69 -5.36
CA LYS A 77 -4.67 -11.95 -6.62
C LYS A 77 -5.66 -10.79 -6.54
N ASN A 78 -6.73 -10.94 -5.74
CA ASN A 78 -7.74 -9.89 -5.58
C ASN A 78 -7.26 -8.72 -4.71
N PHE A 79 -6.19 -8.90 -3.95
CA PHE A 79 -5.53 -7.87 -3.15
C PHE A 79 -4.22 -7.42 -3.79
N PHE A 80 -4.11 -7.52 -5.13
CA PHE A 80 -2.95 -6.96 -5.83
C PHE A 80 -2.94 -5.44 -5.69
N PRO A 81 -1.80 -4.81 -5.32
CA PRO A 81 -1.82 -3.42 -4.96
C PRO A 81 -1.93 -2.57 -6.22
N THR A 82 -2.66 -1.48 -6.09
CA THR A 82 -2.72 -0.42 -7.09
C THR A 82 -1.57 0.53 -6.82
N MET A 83 -0.53 0.43 -7.63
CA MET A 83 0.67 1.25 -7.51
C MET A 83 0.35 2.72 -7.78
N MET A 84 0.90 3.60 -6.95
CA MET A 84 0.84 5.04 -7.19
C MET A 84 1.94 5.46 -8.14
N ASN A 85 1.62 6.42 -9.01
CA ASN A 85 2.59 7.09 -9.86
C ASN A 85 2.77 8.53 -9.39
N ALA A 86 4.02 8.96 -9.20
CA ALA A 86 4.30 10.37 -8.97
C ALA A 86 3.89 11.20 -10.20
N HIS A 87 3.44 12.42 -9.96
CA HIS A 87 3.21 13.36 -11.04
C HIS A 87 4.55 13.69 -11.72
N PRO A 88 4.64 13.69 -13.06
CA PRO A 88 5.91 13.89 -13.77
C PRO A 88 6.59 15.24 -13.48
N GLU A 89 5.81 16.23 -13.04
CA GLU A 89 6.29 17.58 -12.76
C GLU A 89 6.66 17.80 -11.27
N VAL A 90 6.33 16.87 -10.37
CA VAL A 90 6.57 17.02 -8.93
C VAL A 90 7.68 16.07 -8.50
N LYS A 91 8.85 16.63 -8.18
CA LYS A 91 9.99 15.85 -7.72
C LYS A 91 9.78 15.35 -6.30
N ASN A 92 10.24 14.12 -6.03
CA ASN A 92 10.22 13.50 -4.69
C ASN A 92 8.83 13.43 -4.04
N GLN A 93 7.77 13.43 -4.86
CA GLN A 93 6.39 13.44 -4.37
C GLN A 93 6.01 12.14 -3.64
N LEU A 94 6.57 11.00 -4.07
CA LEU A 94 6.13 9.68 -3.66
C LEU A 94 7.25 8.88 -2.98
N THR A 95 6.96 8.37 -1.80
CA THR A 95 7.71 7.32 -1.12
C THR A 95 6.85 6.07 -1.09
N GLN A 96 7.23 5.05 -1.85
CA GLN A 96 6.48 3.80 -1.96
C GLN A 96 7.38 2.64 -1.60
N LEU A 97 7.10 1.99 -0.47
CA LEU A 97 7.98 0.99 0.13
C LEU A 97 7.23 -0.27 0.54
N TYR A 98 7.86 -1.42 0.32
CA TYR A 98 7.39 -2.74 0.72
C TYR A 98 7.88 -3.10 2.13
N PHE A 99 6.94 -3.61 2.93
CA PHE A 99 7.14 -4.02 4.33
C PHE A 99 6.79 -5.49 4.51
N PRO A 100 7.40 -6.16 5.51
CA PRO A 100 7.01 -7.50 5.88
C PRO A 100 5.55 -7.58 6.36
N GLY A 101 4.89 -8.71 6.09
CA GLY A 101 3.48 -8.93 6.41
C GLY A 101 2.60 -9.00 5.16
N ALA A 102 1.44 -9.64 5.33
CA ALA A 102 0.33 -9.63 4.36
C ALA A 102 -0.52 -8.35 4.56
N HIS A 103 -1.65 -8.22 3.87
CA HIS A 103 -2.45 -6.99 3.86
C HIS A 103 -2.73 -6.41 5.27
N GLY A 104 -3.21 -7.23 6.22
CA GLY A 104 -3.45 -6.81 7.61
C GLY A 104 -2.17 -6.66 8.46
N GLY A 105 -1.06 -7.27 8.06
CA GLY A 105 0.24 -7.05 8.69
C GLY A 105 0.86 -5.70 8.33
N VAL A 106 0.39 -5.06 7.27
CA VAL A 106 0.81 -3.71 6.88
C VAL A 106 -0.24 -2.66 7.24
N GLY A 107 -1.51 -2.93 6.98
CA GLY A 107 -2.62 -1.99 7.21
C GLY A 107 -3.30 -2.10 8.58
N GLY A 108 -3.01 -3.14 9.35
CA GLY A 108 -3.63 -3.43 10.64
C GLY A 108 -4.97 -4.16 10.52
N GLY A 109 -5.74 -4.15 11.61
CA GLY A 109 -7.10 -4.71 11.67
C GLY A 109 -7.24 -6.05 12.39
N SER A 110 -6.17 -6.60 12.96
CA SER A 110 -6.24 -7.81 13.80
C SER A 110 -5.15 -7.78 14.89
N LYS A 111 -5.42 -8.42 16.04
CA LYS A 111 -4.43 -8.53 17.13
C LYS A 111 -3.29 -9.46 16.76
N GLU A 112 -3.58 -10.44 15.93
CA GLU A 112 -2.62 -11.46 15.47
C GLU A 112 -1.50 -10.85 14.62
N THR A 113 -1.78 -9.72 13.96
CA THR A 113 -0.84 -9.03 13.07
C THR A 113 -0.42 -7.65 13.59
N GLU A 114 -0.88 -7.25 14.78
CA GLU A 114 -0.73 -5.88 15.30
C GLU A 114 0.73 -5.44 15.36
N ALA A 115 1.63 -6.31 15.84
CA ALA A 115 3.05 -6.00 15.94
C ALA A 115 3.69 -5.64 14.58
N LEU A 116 3.27 -6.26 13.47
CA LEU A 116 3.77 -5.87 12.15
C LEU A 116 3.18 -4.53 11.70
N SER A 117 1.87 -4.33 11.85
CA SER A 117 1.21 -3.09 11.42
C SER A 117 1.59 -1.89 12.27
N ASP A 118 1.92 -2.11 13.54
CA ASP A 118 2.44 -1.07 14.40
C ASP A 118 3.84 -0.64 13.96
N SER A 119 4.63 -1.56 13.39
CA SER A 119 5.94 -1.22 12.81
C SER A 119 5.80 -0.32 11.57
N THR A 120 4.77 -0.55 10.74
CA THR A 120 4.50 0.31 9.57
C THR A 120 3.92 1.66 10.00
N LEU A 121 3.08 1.70 11.03
CA LEU A 121 2.58 2.95 11.64
C LEU A 121 3.72 3.78 12.22
N GLN A 122 4.65 3.16 12.96
CA GLN A 122 5.84 3.85 13.49
C GLN A 122 6.69 4.46 12.38
N PHE A 123 6.89 3.74 11.28
CA PHE A 123 7.56 4.28 10.10
C PHE A 123 6.84 5.53 9.57
N LEU A 124 5.51 5.46 9.38
CA LEU A 124 4.73 6.58 8.87
C LEU A 124 4.83 7.81 9.78
N VAL A 125 4.74 7.62 11.10
CA VAL A 125 4.91 8.70 12.08
C VAL A 125 6.32 9.29 12.02
N GLY A 126 7.35 8.45 11.85
CA GLY A 126 8.73 8.88 11.64
C GLY A 126 8.87 9.77 10.39
N GLU A 127 8.27 9.37 9.27
CA GLU A 127 8.23 10.15 8.04
C GLU A 127 7.51 11.50 8.23
N MET A 128 6.36 11.49 8.92
CA MET A 128 5.60 12.71 9.21
C MET A 128 6.41 13.70 10.05
N ARG A 129 7.15 13.20 11.04
CA ARG A 129 8.07 13.98 11.88
C ARG A 129 9.24 14.54 11.07
N GLN A 130 9.91 13.69 10.29
CA GLN A 130 11.06 14.10 9.47
C GLN A 130 10.69 15.18 8.46
N ARG A 131 9.49 15.09 7.88
CA ARG A 131 8.98 16.07 6.91
C ARG A 131 8.38 17.32 7.55
N GLY A 132 8.27 17.39 8.88
CA GLY A 132 7.78 18.56 9.61
C GLY A 132 6.32 18.88 9.32
N LEU A 133 5.45 17.86 9.20
CA LEU A 133 4.04 18.05 8.79
C LEU A 133 3.13 18.68 9.86
N GLY A 134 3.68 19.03 11.04
CA GLY A 134 2.96 19.76 12.08
C GLY A 134 1.91 18.93 12.82
N LEU A 135 2.10 17.61 12.90
CA LEU A 135 1.27 16.71 13.70
C LEU A 135 1.97 16.40 15.02
N ASP A 136 1.24 16.57 16.12
CA ASP A 136 1.69 16.16 17.45
C ASP A 136 1.33 14.68 17.68
N PHE A 137 2.32 13.90 18.07
CA PHE A 137 2.14 12.50 18.43
C PHE A 137 2.56 12.30 19.88
N PHE A 138 1.71 11.64 20.65
CA PHE A 138 1.97 11.25 22.03
C PHE A 138 2.79 9.96 22.03
N ASP A 139 4.09 10.06 22.34
CA ASP A 139 5.02 8.92 22.28
C ASP A 139 4.61 7.76 23.20
N ASP A 140 3.92 8.06 24.30
CA ASP A 140 3.37 7.07 25.24
C ASP A 140 2.12 6.35 24.70
N ALA A 141 1.45 6.92 23.70
CA ALA A 141 0.30 6.33 23.04
C ALA A 141 0.64 5.64 21.70
N LEU A 142 1.85 5.84 21.18
CA LEU A 142 2.30 5.17 19.95
C LEU A 142 2.60 3.70 20.26
N PRO A 143 2.03 2.75 19.50
CA PRO A 143 2.32 1.34 19.72
C PRO A 143 3.77 1.02 19.36
N ILE A 144 4.31 -0.03 20.00
CA ILE A 144 5.63 -0.57 19.69
C ILE A 144 5.46 -1.72 18.71
N GLY A 145 5.87 -1.47 17.47
CA GLY A 145 5.90 -2.50 16.44
C GLY A 145 7.13 -3.40 16.51
N ASP A 146 6.98 -4.59 15.96
CA ASP A 146 8.07 -5.55 15.75
C ASP A 146 7.96 -6.17 14.35
N PRO A 147 8.81 -5.78 13.37
CA PRO A 147 8.78 -6.35 12.02
C PRO A 147 9.18 -7.83 11.99
N THR A 148 9.72 -8.37 13.08
CA THR A 148 10.13 -9.77 13.22
C THR A 148 9.05 -10.66 13.84
N ALA A 149 7.90 -10.07 14.23
CA ALA A 149 6.81 -10.80 14.87
C ALA A 149 6.37 -12.00 14.03
N VAL A 150 6.36 -13.17 14.68
CA VAL A 150 5.85 -14.41 14.09
C VAL A 150 4.33 -14.33 14.15
N ILE A 151 3.69 -14.15 13.00
CA ILE A 151 2.24 -14.22 12.92
C ILE A 151 1.85 -15.70 13.08
N PRO A 152 1.08 -16.07 14.12
CA PRO A 152 0.53 -17.41 14.22
C PRO A 152 -0.29 -17.68 12.97
N HIS A 153 -0.18 -18.86 12.36
CA HIS A 153 -1.10 -19.26 11.30
C HIS A 153 -2.52 -19.34 11.89
N ALA A 154 -3.23 -18.21 11.93
CA ALA A 154 -4.65 -18.22 12.15
C ALA A 154 -5.25 -18.94 10.95
N PRO A 155 -6.04 -20.02 11.12
CA PRO A 155 -6.77 -20.56 10.00
C PRO A 155 -7.62 -19.40 9.46
N PRO A 156 -7.50 -19.02 8.18
CA PRO A 156 -8.36 -17.99 7.66
C PRO A 156 -9.80 -18.43 7.93
N SER A 157 -10.66 -17.47 8.28
CA SER A 157 -12.11 -17.73 8.32
C SER A 157 -12.49 -18.49 7.05
N ALA A 158 -13.46 -19.40 7.12
CA ALA A 158 -13.84 -20.22 5.97
C ALA A 158 -14.07 -19.37 4.70
N LEU A 159 -14.53 -18.13 4.88
CA LEU A 159 -14.68 -17.11 3.84
C LEU A 159 -13.34 -16.72 3.17
N TRP A 160 -12.28 -16.43 3.94
CA TRP A 160 -10.98 -16.06 3.37
C TRP A 160 -10.24 -17.25 2.74
N LYS A 161 -10.41 -18.47 3.26
CA LYS A 161 -9.94 -19.70 2.60
C LYS A 161 -10.63 -19.89 1.25
N LEU A 162 -11.94 -19.69 1.20
CA LEU A 162 -12.75 -19.82 -0.01
C LEU A 162 -12.38 -18.75 -1.04
N ILE A 163 -12.23 -17.48 -0.62
CA ILE A 163 -11.79 -16.40 -1.49
C ILE A 163 -10.37 -16.71 -2.01
N GLY A 164 -9.41 -17.06 -1.16
CA GLY A 164 -8.05 -17.38 -1.59
C GLY A 164 -7.97 -18.57 -2.55
N ALA A 165 -8.77 -19.62 -2.33
CA ALA A 165 -8.80 -20.81 -3.18
C ALA A 165 -9.36 -20.54 -4.59
N ILE A 166 -10.31 -19.60 -4.71
CA ILE A 166 -10.95 -19.25 -5.99
C ILE A 166 -10.18 -18.14 -6.73
N SER A 167 -9.54 -17.23 -6.00
CA SER A 167 -8.91 -16.03 -6.56
C SER A 167 -7.53 -16.29 -7.16
N GLY A 168 -6.84 -17.35 -6.72
CA GLY A 168 -5.48 -17.66 -7.13
C GLY A 168 -4.43 -16.80 -6.41
N ARG A 169 -3.16 -17.19 -6.59
CA ARG A 169 -1.99 -16.51 -5.99
C ARG A 169 -1.27 -15.66 -7.04
N ARG A 170 -0.83 -14.46 -6.66
CA ARG A 170 0.03 -13.58 -7.45
C ARG A 170 1.11 -12.98 -6.55
N ILE A 171 2.37 -13.29 -6.87
CA ILE A 171 3.53 -12.75 -6.18
C ILE A 171 3.71 -11.26 -6.52
N ARG A 172 4.08 -10.46 -5.53
CA ARG A 172 4.43 -9.04 -5.70
C ARG A 172 5.71 -8.89 -6.51
N GLU A 173 5.72 -7.95 -7.46
CA GLU A 173 6.86 -7.66 -8.33
C GLU A 173 7.64 -6.49 -7.71
N ILE A 174 8.84 -6.78 -7.18
CA ILE A 174 9.75 -5.79 -6.57
C ILE A 174 11.01 -5.74 -7.44
N HIS A 175 11.30 -4.60 -8.04
CA HIS A 175 12.31 -4.50 -9.10
C HIS A 175 13.65 -4.02 -8.56
N ASN A 176 13.62 -3.09 -7.60
CA ASN A 176 14.80 -2.54 -6.95
C ASN A 176 14.72 -2.72 -5.44
N ILE A 177 15.88 -2.89 -4.82
CA ILE A 177 16.02 -3.00 -3.39
C ILE A 177 15.60 -1.73 -2.64
N ASP A 178 15.70 -0.56 -3.30
CA ASP A 178 15.26 0.73 -2.76
C ASP A 178 13.73 0.84 -2.64
N GLU A 179 12.97 -0.10 -3.24
CA GLU A 179 11.53 -0.24 -3.02
C GLU A 179 11.23 -0.97 -1.71
N LEU A 180 12.22 -1.52 -1.01
CA LEU A 180 12.03 -2.17 0.29
C LEU A 180 12.25 -1.17 1.41
N HIS A 181 11.44 -1.25 2.46
CA HIS A 181 11.85 -0.68 3.73
C HIS A 181 12.95 -1.56 4.34
N LEU A 182 14.19 -1.29 3.91
CA LEU A 182 15.37 -2.10 4.22
C LEU A 182 15.55 -2.44 5.69
N PRO A 183 15.35 -1.50 6.66
CA PRO A 183 15.51 -1.83 8.08
C PRO A 183 14.57 -2.96 8.54
N SER A 184 13.27 -2.87 8.25
CA SER A 184 12.31 -3.91 8.66
C SER A 184 12.52 -5.22 7.90
N VAL A 185 12.79 -5.14 6.60
CA VAL A 185 13.01 -6.33 5.77
C VAL A 185 14.27 -7.07 6.20
N LYS A 186 15.40 -6.38 6.42
CA LYS A 186 16.62 -7.02 6.93
C LYS A 186 16.44 -7.58 8.33
N ALA A 187 15.77 -6.86 9.23
CA ALA A 187 15.50 -7.32 10.59
C ALA A 187 14.76 -8.67 10.56
N ARG A 188 13.65 -8.75 9.82
CA ARG A 188 12.88 -9.99 9.69
C ARG A 188 13.63 -11.08 8.95
N TYR A 189 14.30 -10.75 7.84
CA TYR A 189 15.03 -11.73 7.03
C TYR A 189 16.15 -12.44 7.82
N LYS A 190 16.81 -11.71 8.73
CA LYS A 190 17.83 -12.24 9.65
C LYS A 190 17.21 -13.01 10.83
N ALA A 191 16.15 -12.49 11.44
CA ALA A 191 15.49 -13.12 12.59
C ALA A 191 14.67 -14.37 12.24
N CYS A 192 14.14 -14.45 11.01
CA CYS A 192 13.25 -15.51 10.57
C CYS A 192 13.86 -16.24 9.34
N PRO A 193 14.64 -17.32 9.53
CA PRO A 193 15.26 -18.08 8.44
C PRO A 193 14.26 -18.65 7.43
N GLU A 194 13.06 -19.00 7.88
CA GLU A 194 11.97 -19.55 7.06
C GLU A 194 11.24 -18.49 6.23
N TRP A 195 11.37 -17.21 6.58
CA TRP A 195 10.75 -16.13 5.82
C TRP A 195 11.59 -15.84 4.57
N ARG A 196 11.29 -16.56 3.48
CA ARG A 196 11.90 -16.41 2.15
C ARG A 196 10.84 -16.16 1.07
N PRO A 197 10.15 -15.01 1.08
CA PRO A 197 9.18 -14.67 0.05
C PRO A 197 9.81 -14.74 -1.35
N PRO A 198 9.14 -15.33 -2.36
CA PRO A 198 9.68 -15.40 -3.72
C PRO A 198 10.02 -14.03 -4.32
N SER A 199 9.29 -12.98 -3.92
CA SER A 199 9.52 -11.58 -4.32
C SER A 199 10.88 -11.02 -3.87
N LEU A 200 11.51 -11.60 -2.84
CA LEU A 200 12.79 -11.15 -2.31
C LEU A 200 13.99 -11.93 -2.84
N LYS A 201 13.77 -12.98 -3.64
CA LYS A 201 14.82 -13.91 -4.11
C LYS A 201 15.97 -13.18 -4.83
N ALA A 202 15.67 -12.12 -5.57
CA ALA A 202 16.69 -11.33 -6.28
C ALA A 202 17.63 -10.57 -5.33
N PHE A 203 17.21 -10.33 -4.08
CA PHE A 203 17.94 -9.52 -3.09
C PHE A 203 18.60 -10.36 -1.98
N ASP A 204 18.54 -11.69 -2.09
CA ASP A 204 19.01 -12.65 -1.08
C ASP A 204 20.41 -12.35 -0.54
N ALA A 205 21.37 -12.10 -1.43
CA ALA A 205 22.76 -11.82 -1.04
C ALA A 205 22.89 -10.51 -0.23
N HIS A 206 22.13 -9.47 -0.60
CA HIS A 206 22.14 -8.19 0.08
C HIS A 206 21.44 -8.25 1.45
N LEU A 207 20.38 -9.04 1.56
CA LEU A 207 19.62 -9.18 2.81
C LEU A 207 20.35 -10.05 3.86
N LYS A 208 21.21 -10.98 3.39
CA LYS A 208 22.06 -11.81 4.27
C LYS A 208 23.30 -11.07 4.79
N GLY A 209 23.84 -10.11 4.03
CA GLY A 209 24.89 -9.19 4.48
C GLY A 209 24.39 -8.26 5.60
#